data_AF-A0A1M7UBV4-F1
#
_entry.id   AF-A0A1M7UBV4-F1
#
_cell.length_a   1.000
_cell.length_b   1.000
_cell.length_c   1.000
_cell.angle_alpha   90.00
_cell.angle_beta   90.00
_cell.angle_gamma   90.00
#
_symmetry.space_group_name_H-M   'P 1'
#
loop_
_entity.id
_entity.type
_entity.pdbx_description
1 polymer ?
#
loop_
_entity_poly.entity_id
_entity_poly.type
_entity_poly.pdbx_seq_one_letter_code
_entity_poly.pdbx_strand_id
1 'polypeptide(L)' 'MSESVRLIVNAYVQLRDRQAIEQLREHRRLLREKLQAIAGGDFDPSRSLRLIDSDLSEIDAGLARLQ' A
#
# COMPACT_ATOMS: atom_id res chain seq x y z
N MET A 1 3.81 -1.66 -9.28
CA MET A 1 2.81 -2.47 -8.55
C MET A 1 3.45 -3.77 -8.09
N SER A 2 3.36 -4.11 -6.81
CA SER A 2 3.74 -5.43 -6.33
C SER A 2 2.61 -6.44 -6.53
N GLU A 3 2.83 -7.51 -7.31
CA GLU A 3 1.82 -8.54 -7.56
C GLU A 3 1.29 -9.18 -6.26
N SER A 4 2.17 -9.30 -5.26
CA SER A 4 1.81 -9.81 -3.94
C SER A 4 0.78 -8.95 -3.21
N VAL A 5 0.84 -7.61 -3.30
CA VAL A 5 -0.14 -6.73 -2.63
C VAL A 5 -1.53 -6.92 -3.25
N ARG A 6 -1.60 -7.02 -4.58
CA ARG A 6 -2.85 -7.30 -5.28
C ARG A 6 -3.48 -8.62 -4.81
N LEU A 7 -2.69 -9.69 -4.69
CA LEU A 7 -3.17 -10.99 -4.23
C LEU A 7 -3.67 -10.94 -2.77
N ILE A 8 -2.93 -10.27 -1.89
CA ILE A 8 -3.30 -10.10 -0.47
C ILE A 8 -4.62 -9.31 -0.35
N VAL A 9 -4.73 -8.18 -1.05
CA VAL A 9 -5.95 -7.35 -1.04
C VAL A 9 -7.14 -8.16 -1.57
N ASN A 10 -6.97 -8.88 -2.68
CA ASN A 10 -8.03 -9.72 -3.23
C ASN A 10 -8.49 -10.81 -2.24
N ALA A 11 -7.57 -11.45 -1.50
CA ALA A 11 -7.92 -12.42 -0.48
C ALA A 11 -8.75 -11.78 0.65
N TYR A 12 -8.36 -10.60 1.16
CA TYR A 12 -9.15 -9.91 2.18
C TYR A 12 -10.51 -9.43 1.67
N VAL A 13 -10.62 -9.01 0.41
CA VAL A 13 -11.91 -8.68 -0.22
C VAL A 13 -12.83 -9.91 -0.25
N GLN A 14 -12.30 -11.07 -0.67
CA GLN A 14 -13.06 -12.32 -0.68
C GLN A 14 -13.54 -12.73 0.72
N LEU A 15 -12.72 -12.49 1.75
CA LEU A 15 -13.07 -12.73 3.15
C LEU A 15 -13.96 -11.64 3.76
N ARG A 16 -14.24 -10.56 3.02
CA ARG A 16 -14.91 -9.34 3.51
C ARG A 16 -14.25 -8.74 4.76
N ASP A 17 -12.94 -8.94 4.91
CA ASP A 17 -12.17 -8.44 6.04
C ASP A 17 -11.71 -7.00 5.77
N ARG A 18 -12.65 -6.06 5.95
CA ARG A 18 -12.38 -4.62 5.77
C ARG A 18 -11.29 -4.12 6.71
N GLN A 19 -11.23 -4.65 7.93
CA GLN A 19 -10.27 -4.20 8.95
C GLN A 19 -8.84 -4.56 8.54
N ALA A 20 -8.60 -5.76 8.01
CA ALA A 20 -7.29 -6.15 7.53
C ALA A 20 -6.79 -5.28 6.37
N ILE A 21 -7.68 -4.88 5.45
CA ILE A 21 -7.33 -3.99 4.35
C ILE A 21 -7.00 -2.57 4.86
N GLU A 22 -7.76 -2.05 5.82
CA GLU A 22 -7.47 -0.76 6.49
C GLU A 22 -6.11 -0.79 7.21
N GLN A 23 -5.80 -1.86 7.94
CA GLN A 23 -4.50 -2.04 8.61
C GLN A 23 -3.35 -2.11 7.59
N LEU A 24 -3.54 -2.82 6.47
CA LEU A 24 -2.56 -2.87 5.39
C LEU A 24 -2.33 -1.49 4.78
N ARG A 25 -3.40 -0.71 4.57
CA ARG A 25 -3.31 0.68 4.08
C ARG A 25 -2.46 1.54 5.00
N GLU A 26 -2.75 1.49 6.29
CA GLU A 26 -2.04 2.30 7.29
C GLU A 26 -0.56 1.93 7.35
N HIS A 27 -0.25 0.63 7.35
CA HIS A 27 1.13 0.17 7.30
C HIS A 27 1.88 0.71 6.06
N ARG A 28 1.23 0.74 4.88
CA ARG A 28 1.83 1.29 3.65
C ARG A 28 2.02 2.80 3.70
N ARG A 29 1.09 3.55 4.30
CA ARG A 29 1.22 5.00 4.52
C ARG A 29 2.41 5.32 5.42
N LEU A 30 2.51 4.64 6.56
CA LEU A 30 3.63 4.80 7.49
C LEU A 30 4.97 4.47 6.83
N LEU A 31 5.03 3.43 5.99
CA LEU A 31 6.25 3.10 5.26
C LEU A 31 6.63 4.20 4.27
N ARG A 32 5.65 4.77 3.56
CA ARG A 32 5.85 5.89 2.64
C ARG A 32 6.42 7.11 3.35
N GLU A 33 5.83 7.49 4.48
CA GLU A 33 6.27 8.64 5.29
C GLU A 33 7.69 8.44 5.80
N LYS A 34 8.01 7.27 6.36
CA LYS A 34 9.36 6.92 6.81
C LYS A 34 10.37 6.99 5.67
N LEU A 35 10.02 6.47 4.50
CA LEU A 35 10.88 6.50 3.32
C LEU A 35 11.11 7.94 2.81
N GLN A 36 10.08 8.77 2.87
CA GLN A 36 10.17 10.17 2.49
C GLN A 36 11.01 10.99 3.49
N ALA A 37 10.94 10.67 4.78
CA ALA A 37 11.73 11.32 5.82
C ALA A 37 13.24 11.06 5.70
N ILE A 38 13.65 9.92 5.14
CA ILE A 38 15.06 9.58 4.90
C ILE A 38 15.54 9.98 3.50
N ALA A 39 14.67 10.58 2.68
CA ALA A 39 15.02 11.06 1.35
C ALA A 39 15.96 12.27 1.46
N GLY A 40 17.14 12.20 0.82
CA GLY A 40 18.12 13.29 0.83
C GLY A 40 19.55 12.82 0.54
N GLY A 41 20.43 13.77 0.25
CA GLY A 41 21.81 13.49 -0.14
C GLY A 41 21.87 12.64 -1.42
N ASP A 42 22.64 11.56 -1.38
CA ASP A 42 22.83 10.64 -2.51
C ASP A 42 21.76 9.53 -2.60
N PHE A 43 20.77 9.52 -1.70
CA PHE A 43 19.70 8.52 -1.68
C PHE A 43 18.45 9.02 -2.39
N ASP A 44 18.14 8.42 -3.54
CA ASP A 44 16.89 8.65 -4.29
C ASP A 44 15.85 7.54 -4.01
N PRO A 45 14.83 7.80 -3.16
CA PRO A 45 13.77 6.84 -2.91
C PRO A 45 12.64 6.86 -3.95
N SER A 46 12.72 7.66 -5.01
CA SER A 46 11.60 7.91 -5.94
C SER A 46 11.00 6.63 -6.53
N ARG A 47 11.85 5.64 -6.84
CA ARG A 47 11.37 4.33 -7.34
C ARG A 47 10.54 3.59 -6.30
N SER A 48 11.00 3.58 -5.06
CA SER A 48 10.33 2.91 -3.94
C SER A 48 9.05 3.64 -3.55
N LEU A 49 9.04 4.97 -3.56
CA LEU A 49 7.84 5.78 -3.34
C LEU A 49 6.77 5.47 -4.40
N ARG A 50 7.13 5.41 -5.69
CA ARG A 50 6.20 5.03 -6.77
C ARG A 50 5.62 3.63 -6.59
N LEU A 51 6.41 2.69 -6.06
CA LEU A 51 5.91 1.34 -5.76
C LEU A 51 4.90 1.37 -4.62
N ILE A 52 5.17 2.12 -3.55
CA ILE A 52 4.25 2.25 -2.41
C ILE A 52 2.97 2.97 -2.83
N ASP A 53 3.05 4.02 -3.66
CA ASP A 53 1.88 4.72 -4.18
C ASP A 53 1.00 3.78 -5.04
N SER A 54 1.63 2.93 -5.85
CA SER A 54 0.94 1.89 -6.61
C SER A 54 0.28 0.85 -5.70
N ASP A 55 0.94 0.43 -4.61
CA ASP A 55 0.36 -0.48 -3.62
C ASP A 55 -0.86 0.15 -2.92
N LEU A 56 -0.77 1.42 -2.52
CA LEU A 56 -1.86 2.17 -1.90
C LEU A 56 -3.09 2.27 -2.81
N SER A 57 -2.87 2.51 -4.11
CA SER A 57 -3.97 2.56 -5.08
C SER A 57 -4.73 1.23 -5.20
N GLU A 58 -4.04 0.09 -5.16
CA GLU A 58 -4.69 -1.24 -5.17
C GLU A 58 -5.46 -1.50 -3.88
N ILE A 59 -4.91 -1.08 -2.74
CA ILE A 59 -5.57 -1.21 -1.43
C ILE A 59 -6.85 -0.38 -1.38
N ASP A 60 -6.82 0.87 -1.83
CA ASP A 60 -8.00 1.74 -1.87
C ASP A 60 -9.06 1.19 -2.84
N ALA A 61 -8.66 0.62 -3.98
CA ALA A 61 -9.57 -0.08 -4.88
C ALA A 61 -10.20 -1.33 -4.23
N GLY A 62 -9.44 -2.07 -3.43
CA GLY A 62 -9.95 -3.19 -2.63
C GLY A 62 -11.01 -2.76 -1.61
N LEU A 63 -10.76 -1.67 -0.88
CA LEU A 63 -11.73 -1.10 0.07
C LEU A 63 -13.02 -0.65 -0.63
N ALA A 64 -12.91 -0.02 -1.80
CA ALA A 64 -14.07 0.41 -2.58
C ALA A 64 -14.98 -0.76 -3.00
N ARG A 65 -14.41 -1.96 -3.23
CA ARG A 65 -15.18 -3.18 -3.57
C ARG A 65 -15.95 -3.76 -2.37
N LEU A 66 -15.62 -3.34 -1.14
CA LEU A 66 -16.32 -3.76 0.07
C LEU A 66 -17.41 -2.79 0.54
N GLN A 67 -17.63 -1.69 -0.20
CA GLN A 67 -18.71 -0.75 0.06
C GLN A 67 -20.08 -1.37 -0.20
#